data_AF-A0A954YCR6-F1
#
_entry.id   AF-A0A954YCR6-F1
#
_cell.length_a   1.000
_cell.length_b   1.000
_cell.length_c   1.000
_cell.angle_alpha   90.00
_cell.angle_beta   90.00
_cell.angle_gamma   90.00
#
_symmetry.space_group_name_H-M   'P 1'
#
loop_
_entity.id
_entity.type
_entity.pdbx_description
1 polymer ?
#
loop_
_entity_poly.entity_id
_entity_poly.type
_entity_poly.pdbx_seq_one_letter_code
_entity_poly.pdbx_strand_id
1 'polypeptide(L)'
;MNPAPLSETIVAISTGWGASRVGVIRLSGPDSRALIKPLIRSDLRSALDHQPRSLRFVTRLCISADGEQLEAPAELLLFFAPRSYTGQDVVEIHTLGSPPWLRMVCEELIARGARRALPGEFTSRAWLNGRMSVDAVVSVQALLSAESEVQARDAARLAHGGHRETIAAITEEILDLLALIEAGIDFTDEEDVRFIEPADAIARIDRILARMTGAERAEAAITHSRPRVAIAGLPNAGKSTLYNALLGTQRAITSPVIGATRDVLSADVRVGSIDITLQDCAGLGHTPGDVELAAHHAAEAAADLADLVLWAHDSAAPWTDAERAAFARVSPDRVLVVATKADLAGEVRPSWSAVNVCAHSGFGMDRAKRMIADRLQRQSWGAPGILGMELAPARKSLLDAKKILDYSASDPAWPELVSIAIRESLEPLTELGQRATSEAILGRIYSQFCVGK
;
A
#
# COMPACT_ATOMS: atom_id res chain seq x y z
N MET A 1 -13.30 -7.91 -4.13
CA MET A 1 -13.79 -7.22 -5.34
C MET A 1 -13.54 -8.19 -6.48
N ASN A 2 -14.58 -8.64 -7.19
CA ASN A 2 -14.40 -9.57 -8.31
C ASN A 2 -13.40 -9.01 -9.33
N PRO A 3 -12.47 -9.81 -9.88
CA PRO A 3 -11.54 -9.32 -10.89
C PRO A 3 -12.34 -8.74 -12.06
N ALA A 4 -12.11 -7.46 -12.37
CA ALA A 4 -12.82 -6.75 -13.42
C ALA A 4 -12.63 -7.47 -14.77
N PRO A 5 -13.69 -7.60 -15.59
CA PRO A 5 -13.59 -8.34 -16.84
C PRO A 5 -12.56 -7.72 -17.78
N LEU A 6 -11.57 -8.53 -18.20
CA LEU A 6 -10.52 -8.13 -19.15
C LEU A 6 -11.06 -7.76 -20.54
N SER A 7 -12.34 -8.04 -20.80
CA SER A 7 -13.02 -7.77 -22.08
C SER A 7 -13.45 -6.32 -22.27
N GLU A 8 -13.48 -5.50 -21.22
CA GLU A 8 -13.89 -4.09 -21.33
C GLU A 8 -12.72 -3.17 -21.70
N THR A 9 -13.02 -2.09 -22.42
CA THR A 9 -12.05 -1.01 -22.67
C THR A 9 -12.10 0.02 -21.56
N ILE A 10 -10.97 0.26 -20.89
CA ILE A 10 -10.85 1.26 -19.83
C ILE A 10 -10.22 2.54 -20.31
N VAL A 11 -10.56 3.66 -19.66
CA VAL A 11 -9.98 4.98 -19.89
C VAL A 11 -9.63 5.69 -18.58
N ALA A 12 -8.52 6.43 -18.57
CA ALA A 12 -8.15 7.34 -17.49
C ALA A 12 -7.20 8.45 -17.96
N ILE A 13 -7.11 9.51 -17.16
CA ILE A 13 -6.06 10.53 -17.28
C ILE A 13 -4.78 9.95 -16.65
N SER A 14 -3.68 9.89 -17.41
CA SER A 14 -2.40 9.26 -17.01
C SER A 14 -1.29 10.27 -16.69
N THR A 15 -1.61 11.56 -16.60
CA THR A 15 -0.72 12.64 -16.16
C THR A 15 -1.11 13.16 -14.78
N GLY A 16 -0.15 13.72 -14.05
CA GLY A 16 -0.41 14.40 -12.78
C GLY A 16 -1.47 15.50 -12.92
N TRP A 17 -2.27 15.70 -11.86
CA TRP A 17 -3.35 16.68 -11.86
C TRP A 17 -2.79 18.10 -11.77
N GLY A 18 -3.18 18.96 -12.71
CA GLY A 18 -2.76 20.36 -12.75
C GLY A 18 -2.67 20.87 -14.18
N ALA A 19 -2.68 22.21 -14.33
CA ALA A 19 -2.47 22.83 -15.62
C ALA A 19 -1.04 22.53 -16.11
N SER A 20 -0.90 21.97 -17.30
CA SER A 20 0.38 21.63 -17.90
C SER A 20 0.35 21.75 -19.41
N ARG A 21 1.53 21.75 -20.04
CA ARG A 21 1.64 21.79 -21.51
C ARG A 21 1.05 20.55 -22.18
N VAL A 22 1.16 19.39 -21.52
CA VAL A 22 0.73 18.10 -22.06
C VAL A 22 -0.04 17.34 -21.00
N GLY A 23 -1.26 16.94 -21.34
CA GLY A 23 -2.04 15.95 -20.61
C GLY A 23 -2.14 14.66 -21.42
N VAL A 24 -2.13 13.52 -20.73
CA VAL A 24 -2.23 12.21 -21.38
C VAL A 24 -3.51 11.54 -20.90
N ILE A 25 -4.31 11.05 -21.86
CA ILE A 25 -5.44 10.14 -21.61
C ILE A 25 -5.08 8.79 -22.22
N ARG A 26 -5.22 7.73 -21.44
CA ARG A 26 -4.88 6.37 -21.87
C ARG A 26 -6.13 5.51 -21.93
N LEU A 27 -6.28 4.79 -23.03
CA LEU A 27 -7.23 3.69 -23.20
C LEU A 27 -6.51 2.35 -23.22
N SER A 28 -7.13 1.30 -22.69
CA SER A 28 -6.67 -0.09 -22.83
C SER A 28 -7.84 -1.05 -22.96
N GLY A 29 -7.81 -1.92 -23.97
CA GLY A 29 -8.84 -2.92 -24.21
C GLY A 29 -9.22 -3.06 -25.69
N PRO A 30 -10.09 -4.02 -26.02
CA PRO A 30 -10.37 -4.43 -27.41
C PRO A 30 -10.94 -3.31 -28.29
N ASP A 31 -11.70 -2.39 -27.70
CA ASP A 31 -12.37 -1.31 -28.44
C ASP A 31 -11.59 0.00 -28.45
N SER A 32 -10.38 0.05 -27.87
CA SER A 32 -9.59 1.30 -27.74
C SER A 32 -9.45 2.04 -29.07
N ARG A 33 -9.26 1.29 -30.17
CA ARG A 33 -9.17 1.82 -31.53
C ARG A 33 -10.52 2.27 -32.08
N ALA A 34 -11.57 1.49 -31.85
CA ALA A 34 -12.91 1.80 -32.32
C ALA A 34 -13.45 3.08 -31.64
N LEU A 35 -13.14 3.25 -30.36
CA LEU A 35 -13.57 4.39 -29.56
C LEU A 35 -12.87 5.70 -29.97
N ILE A 36 -11.59 5.66 -30.37
CA ILE A 36 -10.85 6.87 -30.75
C ILE A 36 -11.13 7.32 -32.20
N LYS A 37 -11.45 6.39 -33.11
CA LYS A 37 -11.71 6.66 -34.54
C LYS A 37 -12.65 7.86 -34.80
N PRO A 38 -13.79 8.00 -34.11
CA PRO A 38 -14.71 9.10 -34.38
C PRO A 38 -14.22 10.47 -33.90
N LEU A 39 -13.32 10.50 -32.90
CA LEU A 39 -12.79 11.74 -32.32
C LEU A 39 -11.64 12.34 -33.13
N ILE A 40 -11.21 11.67 -34.21
CA ILE A 40 -10.15 12.16 -35.09
C ILE A 40 -10.65 12.43 -36.50
N ARG A 41 -9.85 13.21 -37.25
CA ARG A 41 -10.14 13.56 -38.65
C ARG A 41 -10.24 12.31 -39.54
N SER A 42 -11.14 12.37 -40.52
CA SER A 42 -11.53 11.23 -41.35
C SER A 42 -10.40 10.65 -42.20
N ASP A 43 -9.47 11.48 -42.65
CA ASP A 43 -8.29 11.13 -43.44
C ASP A 43 -7.30 10.24 -42.67
N LEU A 44 -7.32 10.29 -41.33
CA LEU A 44 -6.45 9.50 -40.47
C LEU A 44 -7.11 8.21 -39.96
N ARG A 45 -8.42 8.00 -40.22
CA ARG A 45 -9.17 6.85 -39.67
C ARG A 45 -8.72 5.51 -40.25
N SER A 46 -8.38 5.48 -41.54
CA SER A 46 -7.90 4.25 -42.22
C SER A 46 -6.54 3.78 -41.71
N ALA A 47 -5.73 4.69 -41.14
CA ALA A 47 -4.46 4.32 -40.51
C ALA A 47 -4.69 3.41 -39.29
N LEU A 48 -5.83 3.53 -38.60
CA LEU A 48 -6.18 2.74 -37.41
C LEU A 48 -6.60 1.29 -37.75
N ASP A 49 -6.91 1.01 -39.02
CA ASP A 49 -7.21 -0.34 -39.51
C ASP A 49 -5.92 -1.16 -39.72
N HIS A 50 -4.80 -0.48 -39.92
CA HIS A 50 -3.50 -1.12 -40.04
C HIS A 50 -2.95 -1.45 -38.66
N GLN A 51 -2.34 -2.63 -38.50
CA GLN A 51 -1.77 -3.11 -37.23
C GLN A 51 -0.24 -3.25 -37.29
N PRO A 52 0.53 -2.16 -37.46
CA PRO A 52 1.98 -2.21 -37.29
C PRO A 52 2.34 -2.36 -35.80
N ARG A 53 3.64 -2.39 -35.47
CA ARG A 53 4.07 -2.52 -34.06
C ARG A 53 3.58 -1.37 -33.17
N SER A 54 3.58 -0.16 -33.71
CA SER A 54 3.07 1.05 -33.09
C SER A 54 2.71 2.07 -34.16
N LEU A 55 1.74 2.94 -33.89
CA LEU A 55 1.43 4.09 -34.74
C LEU A 55 1.56 5.38 -33.94
N ARG A 56 2.02 6.44 -34.61
CA ARG A 56 2.08 7.79 -34.10
C ARG A 56 1.64 8.77 -35.17
N PHE A 57 0.74 9.68 -34.83
CA PHE A 57 0.38 10.78 -35.72
C PHE A 57 -0.20 11.98 -34.96
N VAL A 58 -0.06 13.15 -35.57
CA VAL A 58 -0.62 14.42 -35.07
C VAL A 58 -2.00 14.62 -35.69
N THR A 59 -2.97 15.03 -34.88
CA THR A 59 -4.35 15.27 -35.29
C THR A 59 -4.95 16.44 -34.50
N ARG A 60 -6.20 16.76 -34.80
CA ARG A 60 -7.09 17.46 -33.87
C ARG A 60 -8.03 16.43 -33.25
N LEU A 61 -8.25 16.55 -31.96
CA LEU A 61 -9.24 15.77 -31.23
C LEU A 61 -10.55 16.56 -31.23
N CYS A 62 -11.59 15.98 -31.79
CA CYS A 62 -12.93 16.56 -31.88
C CYS A 62 -13.83 15.84 -30.88
N ILE A 63 -14.44 16.59 -29.96
CA ILE A 63 -15.39 16.07 -28.97
C ILE A 63 -16.71 16.84 -29.03
N SER A 64 -17.78 16.21 -28.56
CA SER A 64 -19.09 16.84 -28.41
C SER A 64 -19.34 17.10 -26.92
N ALA A 65 -19.41 18.35 -26.50
CA ALA A 65 -19.76 18.71 -25.12
C ALA A 65 -20.97 19.65 -25.15
N ASP A 66 -22.05 19.29 -24.45
CA ASP A 66 -23.28 20.09 -24.37
C ASP A 66 -23.88 20.51 -25.73
N GLY A 67 -23.70 19.68 -26.76
CA GLY A 67 -24.18 19.96 -28.12
C GLY A 67 -23.25 20.86 -28.94
N GLU A 68 -22.13 21.33 -28.38
CA GLU A 68 -21.08 22.06 -29.08
C GLU A 68 -19.95 21.11 -29.52
N GLN A 69 -19.45 21.32 -30.74
CA GLN A 69 -18.26 20.63 -31.25
C GLN A 69 -17.01 21.41 -30.85
N LEU A 70 -16.17 20.80 -30.02
CA LEU A 70 -14.93 21.39 -29.54
C LEU A 70 -13.74 20.65 -30.15
N GLU A 71 -12.67 21.38 -30.45
CA GLU A 71 -11.45 20.80 -31.00
C GLU A 71 -10.19 21.32 -30.32
N ALA A 72 -9.24 20.42 -30.07
CA ALA A 72 -7.89 20.77 -29.63
C ALA A 72 -6.82 19.96 -30.38
N PRO A 73 -5.59 20.48 -30.50
CA PRO A 73 -4.47 19.70 -31.01
C PRO A 73 -4.22 18.47 -30.12
N ALA A 74 -3.92 17.35 -30.76
CA ALA A 74 -3.55 16.11 -30.09
C ALA A 74 -2.53 15.32 -30.91
N GLU A 75 -1.74 14.53 -30.21
CA GLU A 75 -0.88 13.49 -30.76
C GLU A 75 -1.35 12.14 -30.22
N LEU A 76 -1.55 11.19 -31.12
CA LEU A 76 -1.96 9.84 -30.74
C LEU A 76 -0.77 8.89 -30.81
N LEU A 77 -0.61 8.06 -29.77
CA LEU A 77 0.27 6.91 -29.76
C LEU A 77 -0.57 5.64 -29.60
N LEU A 78 -0.40 4.69 -30.51
CA LEU A 78 -1.08 3.41 -30.47
C LEU A 78 -0.09 2.28 -30.32
N PHE A 79 -0.38 1.39 -29.38
CA PHE A 79 0.34 0.15 -29.14
C PHE A 79 -0.63 -1.01 -29.36
N PHE A 80 -0.27 -1.93 -30.24
CA PHE A 80 -1.13 -3.05 -30.61
C PHE A 80 -0.81 -4.26 -29.75
N ALA A 81 -1.83 -5.01 -29.33
CA ALA A 81 -1.65 -6.26 -28.61
C ALA A 81 -0.76 -7.24 -29.42
N PRO A 82 0.10 -8.04 -28.76
CA PRO A 82 0.39 -8.06 -27.32
C PRO A 82 1.49 -7.06 -26.89
N ARG A 83 1.90 -6.15 -27.78
CA ARG A 83 3.10 -5.29 -27.63
C ARG A 83 2.76 -3.93 -27.02
N SER A 84 2.09 -3.96 -25.88
CA SER A 84 1.74 -2.78 -25.10
C SER A 84 2.06 -2.98 -23.63
N TYR A 85 1.88 -1.93 -22.84
CA TYR A 85 2.01 -1.99 -21.38
C TYR A 85 1.09 -3.05 -20.77
N THR A 86 -0.20 -3.02 -21.13
CA THR A 86 -1.21 -3.94 -20.59
C THR A 86 -1.26 -5.29 -21.30
N GLY A 87 -0.62 -5.43 -22.46
CA GLY A 87 -0.76 -6.60 -23.34
C GLY A 87 -2.01 -6.55 -24.23
N GLN A 88 -2.85 -5.53 -24.09
CA GLN A 88 -4.01 -5.27 -24.94
C GLN A 88 -3.73 -4.13 -25.94
N ASP A 89 -4.67 -3.82 -26.82
CA ASP A 89 -4.59 -2.57 -27.57
C ASP A 89 -4.62 -1.38 -26.60
N VAL A 90 -3.67 -0.46 -26.75
CA VAL A 90 -3.54 0.76 -25.94
C VAL A 90 -3.49 1.96 -26.86
N VAL A 91 -4.28 2.98 -26.52
CA VAL A 91 -4.25 4.30 -27.20
C VAL A 91 -3.91 5.35 -26.15
N GLU A 92 -2.86 6.13 -26.40
CA GLU A 92 -2.55 7.32 -25.62
C GLU A 92 -2.86 8.58 -26.44
N ILE A 93 -3.64 9.48 -25.84
CA ILE A 93 -4.00 10.78 -26.37
C ILE A 93 -3.17 11.82 -25.64
N HIS A 94 -2.19 12.41 -26.32
CA HIS A 94 -1.35 13.48 -25.82
C HIS A 94 -1.92 14.81 -26.31
N THR A 95 -2.52 15.59 -25.42
CA THR A 95 -3.21 16.85 -25.75
C THR A 95 -2.89 17.93 -24.72
N LEU A 96 -3.59 19.07 -24.74
CA LEU A 96 -3.39 20.14 -23.77
C LEU A 96 -3.73 19.66 -22.35
N GLY A 97 -2.82 19.89 -21.41
CA GLY A 97 -2.95 19.49 -20.01
C GLY A 97 -3.88 20.38 -19.18
N SER A 98 -5.05 20.72 -19.72
CA SER A 98 -6.09 21.47 -19.03
C SER A 98 -7.04 20.50 -18.33
N PRO A 99 -7.18 20.50 -16.99
CA PRO A 99 -8.03 19.52 -16.29
C PRO A 99 -9.50 19.50 -16.78
N PRO A 100 -10.16 20.65 -17.05
CA PRO A 100 -11.48 20.63 -17.70
C PRO A 100 -11.49 19.95 -19.06
N TRP A 101 -10.50 20.22 -19.92
CA TRP A 101 -10.37 19.59 -21.24
C TRP A 101 -10.21 18.07 -21.13
N LEU A 102 -9.29 17.62 -20.28
CA LEU A 102 -9.03 16.19 -20.09
C LEU A 102 -10.27 15.45 -19.56
N ARG A 103 -11.05 16.09 -18.66
CA ARG A 103 -12.32 15.53 -18.17
C ARG A 103 -13.35 15.37 -19.29
N MET A 104 -13.57 16.41 -20.10
CA MET A 104 -14.54 16.35 -21.20
C MET A 104 -14.18 15.25 -22.20
N VAL A 105 -12.89 15.11 -22.54
CA VAL A 105 -12.43 14.03 -23.43
C VAL A 105 -12.66 12.65 -22.80
N CYS A 106 -12.35 12.47 -21.52
CA CYS A 106 -12.62 11.22 -20.83
C CYS A 106 -14.13 10.90 -20.79
N GLU A 107 -14.97 11.89 -20.51
CA GLU A 107 -16.43 11.73 -20.46
C GLU A 107 -17.01 11.36 -21.82
N GLU A 108 -16.52 11.96 -22.90
CA GLU A 108 -16.89 11.60 -24.28
C GLU A 108 -16.51 10.13 -24.60
N LEU A 109 -15.31 9.70 -24.20
CA LEU A 109 -14.89 8.30 -24.41
C LEU A 109 -15.73 7.32 -23.58
N ILE A 110 -16.13 7.72 -22.37
CA ILE A 110 -17.02 6.93 -21.52
C ILE A 110 -18.42 6.81 -22.13
N ALA A 111 -18.98 7.93 -22.61
CA ALA A 111 -20.27 7.95 -23.30
C ALA A 111 -20.30 7.06 -24.55
N ARG A 112 -19.14 6.83 -25.17
CA ARG A 112 -18.96 5.94 -26.33
C ARG A 112 -18.75 4.47 -25.98
N GLY A 113 -18.60 4.12 -24.71
CA GLY A 113 -18.48 2.73 -24.25
C GLY A 113 -17.18 2.38 -23.52
N ALA A 114 -16.27 3.34 -23.27
CA ALA A 114 -15.17 3.09 -22.34
C ALA A 114 -15.70 3.06 -20.89
N ARG A 115 -15.10 2.23 -20.03
CA ARG A 115 -15.29 2.33 -18.58
C ARG A 115 -14.17 3.16 -17.96
N ARG A 116 -14.45 3.93 -16.89
CA ARG A 116 -13.37 4.50 -16.07
C ARG A 116 -12.50 3.38 -15.49
N ALA A 117 -11.19 3.50 -15.65
CA ALA A 117 -10.26 2.58 -15.01
C ALA A 117 -10.37 2.68 -13.48
N LEU A 118 -10.25 1.53 -12.80
CA LEU A 118 -9.98 1.49 -11.37
C LEU A 118 -8.53 1.92 -11.10
N PRO A 119 -8.19 2.34 -9.86
CA PRO A 119 -6.81 2.64 -9.50
C PRO A 119 -5.91 1.42 -9.77
N GLY A 120 -4.74 1.57 -10.38
CA GLY A 120 -3.87 0.42 -10.67
C GLY A 120 -4.33 -0.54 -11.77
N GLU A 121 -5.49 -0.33 -12.41
CA GLU A 121 -6.07 -1.32 -13.33
C GLU A 121 -5.20 -1.55 -14.59
N PHE A 122 -4.45 -0.55 -15.04
CA PHE A 122 -3.51 -0.74 -16.16
C PHE A 122 -2.38 -1.70 -15.77
N THR A 123 -1.82 -1.52 -14.57
CA THR A 123 -0.75 -2.36 -14.01
C THR A 123 -1.27 -3.77 -13.73
N SER A 124 -2.49 -3.90 -13.20
CA SER A 124 -3.12 -5.20 -12.93
C SER A 124 -3.35 -5.99 -14.23
N ARG A 125 -3.83 -5.34 -15.29
CA ARG A 125 -3.99 -5.96 -16.63
C ARG A 125 -2.65 -6.40 -17.21
N ALA A 126 -1.60 -5.60 -17.05
CA ALA A 126 -0.26 -5.96 -17.51
C ALA A 126 0.24 -7.23 -16.81
N TRP A 127 0.05 -7.34 -15.50
CA TRP A 127 0.38 -8.55 -14.74
C TRP A 127 -0.47 -9.76 -15.15
N LEU A 128 -1.80 -9.61 -15.24
CA LEU A 128 -2.73 -10.67 -15.68
C LEU A 128 -2.44 -11.20 -17.09
N ASN A 129 -1.97 -10.33 -18.00
CA ASN A 129 -1.58 -10.71 -19.36
C ASN A 129 -0.12 -11.17 -19.46
N GLY A 130 0.57 -11.42 -18.34
CA GLY A 130 1.96 -11.90 -18.30
C GLY A 130 2.98 -10.91 -18.87
N ARG A 131 2.65 -9.61 -18.93
CA ARG A 131 3.55 -8.55 -19.40
C ARG A 131 4.51 -8.08 -18.32
N MET A 132 4.18 -8.35 -17.05
CA MET A 132 4.91 -7.84 -15.89
C MET A 132 4.94 -8.92 -14.80
N SER A 133 6.10 -9.13 -14.17
CA SER A 133 6.22 -9.95 -12.96
C SER A 133 5.72 -9.20 -11.73
N VAL A 134 5.50 -9.91 -10.61
CA VAL A 134 5.16 -9.29 -9.32
C VAL A 134 6.25 -8.29 -8.90
N ASP A 135 7.52 -8.67 -9.03
CA ASP A 135 8.68 -7.79 -8.80
C ASP A 135 8.59 -6.46 -9.56
N ALA A 136 8.21 -6.53 -10.84
CA ALA A 136 8.09 -5.35 -11.67
C ALA A 136 6.88 -4.48 -11.28
N VAL A 137 5.77 -5.08 -10.81
CA VAL A 137 4.64 -4.33 -10.24
C VAL A 137 5.08 -3.53 -9.01
N VAL A 138 5.76 -4.19 -8.06
CA VAL A 138 6.26 -3.56 -6.83
C VAL A 138 7.26 -2.46 -7.17
N SER A 139 8.15 -2.71 -8.13
CA SER A 139 9.12 -1.73 -8.61
C SER A 139 8.45 -0.48 -9.19
N VAL A 140 7.41 -0.63 -10.03
CA VAL A 140 6.68 0.52 -10.59
C VAL A 140 6.06 1.35 -9.49
N GLN A 141 5.44 0.71 -8.49
CA GLN A 141 4.87 1.43 -7.34
C GLN A 141 5.94 2.19 -6.57
N ALA A 142 7.03 1.51 -6.19
CA ALA A 142 8.10 2.10 -5.41
C ALA A 142 8.79 3.24 -6.17
N LEU A 143 8.93 3.15 -7.50
CA LEU A 143 9.45 4.22 -8.34
C LEU A 143 8.53 5.44 -8.38
N LEU A 144 7.21 5.24 -8.47
CA LEU A 144 6.24 6.33 -8.48
C LEU A 144 6.16 7.05 -7.12
N SER A 145 6.42 6.34 -6.04
CA SER A 145 6.43 6.88 -4.66
C SER A 145 7.82 7.28 -4.16
N ALA A 146 8.87 7.12 -4.96
CA ALA A 146 10.24 7.44 -4.54
C ALA A 146 10.41 8.96 -4.33
N GLU A 147 10.95 9.33 -3.18
CA GLU A 147 11.18 10.73 -2.79
C GLU A 147 12.67 11.09 -2.75
N SER A 148 13.55 10.09 -2.90
CA SER A 148 15.00 10.26 -2.94
C SER A 148 15.63 9.44 -4.07
N GLU A 149 16.83 9.86 -4.50
CA GLU A 149 17.59 9.10 -5.50
C GLU A 149 17.92 7.68 -5.04
N VAL A 150 18.15 7.49 -3.73
CA VAL A 150 18.44 6.17 -3.16
C VAL A 150 17.22 5.26 -3.29
N GLN A 151 16.05 5.74 -2.86
CA GLN A 151 14.78 5.00 -3.04
C GLN A 151 14.50 4.69 -4.50
N ALA A 152 14.69 5.64 -5.41
CA ALA A 152 14.49 5.40 -6.84
C ALA A 152 15.44 4.32 -7.39
N ARG A 153 16.71 4.30 -6.96
CA ARG A 153 17.68 3.27 -7.36
C ARG A 153 17.32 1.89 -6.80
N ASP A 154 16.90 1.82 -5.54
CA ASP A 154 16.52 0.56 -4.91
C ASP A 154 15.21 0.02 -5.50
N ALA A 155 14.22 0.90 -5.73
CA ALA A 155 12.99 0.57 -6.43
C ALA A 155 13.25 0.06 -7.85
N ALA A 156 14.17 0.66 -8.60
CA ALA A 156 14.54 0.20 -9.94
C ALA A 156 15.18 -1.21 -9.93
N ARG A 157 15.96 -1.53 -8.89
CA ARG A 157 16.59 -2.85 -8.73
C ARG A 157 15.58 -3.96 -8.44
N LEU A 158 14.49 -3.65 -7.73
CA LEU A 158 13.43 -4.63 -7.44
C LEU A 158 12.87 -5.29 -8.69
N ALA A 159 12.76 -4.56 -9.81
CA ALA A 159 12.22 -5.09 -11.07
C ALA A 159 12.96 -6.33 -11.60
N HIS A 160 14.17 -6.60 -11.12
CA HIS A 160 15.04 -7.67 -11.61
C HIS A 160 14.96 -8.99 -10.82
N GLY A 161 13.98 -9.17 -9.91
CA GLY A 161 13.66 -10.50 -9.35
C GLY A 161 13.91 -10.70 -7.85
N GLY A 162 14.01 -9.62 -7.07
CA GLY A 162 14.35 -9.71 -5.64
C GLY A 162 13.35 -10.49 -4.79
N HIS A 163 12.05 -10.41 -5.08
CA HIS A 163 11.01 -11.17 -4.34
C HIS A 163 11.08 -12.65 -4.67
N ARG A 164 11.21 -12.99 -5.96
CA ARG A 164 11.28 -14.39 -6.39
C ARG A 164 12.50 -15.11 -5.81
N GLU A 165 13.66 -14.46 -5.82
CA GLU A 165 14.89 -15.00 -5.20
C GLU A 165 14.73 -15.19 -3.68
N THR A 166 14.07 -14.23 -3.02
CA THR A 166 13.81 -14.29 -1.58
C THR A 166 12.86 -15.43 -1.23
N ILE A 167 11.76 -15.58 -1.96
CA ILE A 167 10.79 -16.66 -1.78
C ILE A 167 11.49 -18.00 -2.02
N ALA A 168 12.23 -18.14 -3.13
CA ALA A 168 12.95 -19.37 -3.45
C ALA A 168 13.92 -19.77 -2.33
N ALA A 169 14.70 -18.82 -1.80
CA ALA A 169 15.62 -19.10 -0.70
C ALA A 169 14.89 -19.53 0.59
N ILE A 170 13.74 -18.92 0.90
CA ILE A 170 12.91 -19.33 2.06
C ILE A 170 12.33 -20.72 1.83
N THR A 171 11.85 -21.01 0.61
CA THR A 171 11.31 -22.32 0.24
C THR A 171 12.36 -23.42 0.38
N GLU A 172 13.59 -23.20 -0.08
CA GLU A 172 14.70 -24.15 0.09
C GLU A 172 15.00 -24.42 1.58
N GLU A 173 15.02 -23.39 2.44
CA GLU A 173 15.23 -23.60 3.88
C GLU A 173 14.10 -24.41 4.54
N ILE A 174 12.85 -24.24 4.09
CA ILE A 174 11.71 -25.01 4.57
C ILE A 174 11.80 -26.47 4.07
N LEU A 175 12.20 -26.68 2.81
CA LEU A 175 12.42 -28.01 2.24
C LEU A 175 13.54 -28.75 2.98
N ASP A 176 14.66 -28.08 3.25
CA ASP A 176 15.77 -28.63 4.03
C ASP A 176 15.32 -29.06 5.44
N LEU A 177 14.47 -28.24 6.09
CA LEU A 177 13.89 -28.59 7.39
C LEU A 177 12.95 -29.80 7.28
N LEU A 178 12.08 -29.82 6.27
CA LEU A 178 11.15 -30.94 6.04
C LEU A 178 11.91 -32.24 5.82
N ALA A 179 12.94 -32.23 4.98
CA ALA A 179 13.77 -33.40 4.70
C ALA A 179 14.41 -33.99 5.96
N LEU A 180 14.87 -33.13 6.88
CA LEU A 180 15.43 -33.58 8.17
C LEU A 180 14.38 -34.17 9.11
N ILE A 181 13.15 -33.64 9.11
CA ILE A 181 12.05 -34.17 9.91
C ILE A 181 11.58 -35.51 9.33
N GLU A 182 11.43 -35.61 8.00
CA GLU A 182 11.00 -36.85 7.33
C GLU A 182 12.01 -37.97 7.42
N ALA A 183 13.31 -37.65 7.35
CA ALA A 183 14.35 -38.64 7.62
C ALA A 183 14.18 -39.28 9.01
N GLY A 184 13.62 -38.53 9.98
CA GLY A 184 13.32 -39.04 11.30
C GLY A 184 12.06 -39.89 11.41
N ILE A 185 11.18 -39.85 10.42
CA ILE A 185 9.98 -40.71 10.33
C ILE A 185 10.34 -42.02 9.64
N ASP A 186 11.01 -41.93 8.48
CA ASP A 186 11.22 -43.05 7.57
C ASP A 186 12.36 -43.99 8.00
N PHE A 187 13.32 -43.51 8.81
CA PHE A 187 14.55 -44.26 9.17
C PHE A 187 14.76 -44.43 10.67
N THR A 188 13.68 -44.62 11.44
CA THR A 188 13.71 -44.80 12.90
C THR A 188 14.55 -46.00 13.39
N ASP A 189 14.82 -46.99 12.54
CA ASP A 189 15.57 -48.21 12.85
C ASP A 189 17.04 -48.22 12.36
N GLU A 190 17.53 -47.15 11.74
CA GLU A 190 18.91 -47.08 11.21
C GLU A 190 19.87 -46.35 12.16
N GLU A 191 20.92 -47.04 12.64
CA GLU A 191 21.88 -46.53 13.64
C GLU A 191 22.73 -45.33 13.15
N ASP A 192 22.73 -45.02 11.85
CA ASP A 192 23.58 -43.99 11.23
C ASP A 192 22.83 -42.68 10.84
N VAL A 193 21.52 -42.58 11.12
CA VAL A 193 20.72 -41.39 10.76
C VAL A 193 20.69 -40.39 11.93
N ARG A 194 21.15 -39.15 11.67
CA ARG A 194 21.05 -38.05 12.65
C ARG A 194 19.65 -37.43 12.61
N PHE A 195 18.85 -37.77 13.61
CA PHE A 195 17.54 -37.16 13.86
C PHE A 195 17.68 -35.68 14.24
N ILE A 196 16.75 -34.86 13.76
CA ILE A 196 16.64 -33.48 14.24
C ILE A 196 15.88 -33.47 15.57
N GLU A 197 16.47 -32.85 16.59
CA GLU A 197 15.81 -32.69 17.89
C GLU A 197 14.75 -31.57 17.83
N PRO A 198 13.67 -31.65 18.64
CA PRO A 198 12.64 -30.60 18.68
C PRO A 198 13.20 -29.19 18.87
N ALA A 199 14.21 -29.03 19.73
CA ALA A 199 14.86 -27.75 19.98
C ALA A 199 15.58 -27.20 18.73
N ASP A 200 16.21 -28.07 17.94
CA ASP A 200 16.88 -27.67 16.70
C ASP A 200 15.86 -27.34 15.60
N ALA A 201 14.75 -28.07 15.54
CA ALA A 201 13.64 -27.76 14.64
C ALA A 201 13.04 -26.39 14.95
N ILE A 202 12.77 -26.08 16.23
CA ILE A 202 12.32 -24.75 16.68
C ILE A 202 13.32 -23.67 16.27
N ALA A 203 14.62 -23.88 16.53
CA ALA A 203 15.65 -22.90 16.19
C ALA A 203 15.74 -22.63 14.68
N ARG A 204 15.52 -23.64 13.83
CA ARG A 204 15.44 -23.48 12.38
C ARG A 204 14.18 -22.74 11.95
N ILE A 205 13.02 -23.08 12.51
CA ILE A 205 11.76 -22.35 12.24
C ILE A 205 11.91 -20.87 12.61
N ASP A 206 12.50 -20.57 13.78
CA ASP A 206 12.73 -19.19 14.22
C ASP A 206 13.66 -18.41 13.27
N ARG A 207 14.67 -19.09 12.70
CA ARG A 207 15.55 -18.49 11.69
C ARG A 207 14.78 -18.17 10.41
N ILE A 208 13.95 -19.08 9.93
CA ILE A 208 13.13 -18.89 8.73
C ILE A 208 12.14 -17.74 8.95
N LEU A 209 11.44 -17.72 10.08
CA LEU A 209 10.51 -16.64 10.46
C LEU A 209 11.21 -15.28 10.58
N ALA A 210 12.44 -15.26 11.12
CA ALA A 210 13.25 -14.04 11.18
C ALA A 210 13.65 -13.55 9.79
N ARG A 211 14.00 -14.47 8.87
CA ARG A 211 14.31 -14.14 7.47
C ARG A 211 13.09 -13.57 6.73
N MET A 212 11.91 -14.20 6.87
CA MET A 212 10.65 -13.69 6.31
C MET A 212 10.37 -12.26 6.82
N THR A 213 10.53 -12.04 8.13
CA THR A 213 10.34 -10.71 8.74
C THR A 213 11.36 -9.69 8.25
N GLY A 214 12.62 -10.10 8.06
CA GLY A 214 13.67 -9.23 7.50
C GLY A 214 13.37 -8.82 6.06
N ALA A 215 12.88 -9.75 5.24
CA ALA A 215 12.52 -9.50 3.86
C ALA A 215 11.32 -8.53 3.73
N GLU A 216 10.28 -8.72 4.53
CA GLU A 216 9.13 -7.80 4.57
C GLU A 216 9.53 -6.38 4.98
N ARG A 217 10.45 -6.25 5.94
CA ARG A 217 11.00 -4.95 6.33
C ARG A 217 11.80 -4.30 5.21
N ALA A 218 12.55 -5.08 4.44
CA ALA A 218 13.31 -4.58 3.30
C ALA A 218 12.38 -4.10 2.19
N GLU A 219 11.32 -4.84 1.85
CA GLU A 219 10.29 -4.38 0.91
C GLU A 219 9.64 -3.09 1.41
N ALA A 220 9.19 -3.07 2.67
CA ALA A 220 8.54 -1.91 3.27
C ALA A 220 9.44 -0.66 3.23
N ALA A 221 10.74 -0.81 3.46
CA ALA A 221 11.70 0.31 3.37
C ALA A 221 11.85 0.88 1.95
N ILE A 222 11.59 0.07 0.92
CA ILE A 222 11.64 0.50 -0.48
C ILE A 222 10.30 1.06 -0.95
N THR A 223 9.18 0.46 -0.51
CA THR A 223 7.82 0.82 -0.97
C THR A 223 7.15 1.92 -0.16
N HIS A 224 7.55 2.13 1.10
CA HIS A 224 7.01 3.16 1.97
C HIS A 224 8.06 4.24 2.23
N SER A 225 7.83 5.44 1.69
CA SER A 225 8.77 6.55 1.84
C SER A 225 8.80 7.10 3.28
N ARG A 226 7.63 7.14 3.96
CA ARG A 226 7.48 7.71 5.31
C ARG A 226 6.31 7.05 6.06
N PRO A 227 6.47 6.71 7.35
CA PRO A 227 5.33 6.31 8.16
C PRO A 227 4.35 7.48 8.35
N ARG A 228 3.06 7.17 8.26
CA ARG A 228 1.95 8.10 8.49
C ARG A 228 1.61 8.14 9.96
N VAL A 229 1.66 9.32 10.55
CA VAL A 229 1.32 9.53 11.96
C VAL A 229 0.08 10.40 12.03
N ALA A 230 -1.03 9.85 12.49
CA ALA A 230 -2.28 10.60 12.66
C ALA A 230 -2.43 11.11 14.09
N ILE A 231 -2.97 12.32 14.24
CA ILE A 231 -3.39 12.85 15.54
C ILE A 231 -4.90 12.68 15.69
N ALA A 232 -5.30 11.94 16.71
CA ALA A 232 -6.70 11.65 17.04
C ALA A 232 -7.00 12.04 18.50
N GLY A 233 -8.29 12.11 18.85
CA GLY A 233 -8.75 12.47 20.20
C GLY A 233 -9.97 13.38 20.18
N LEU A 234 -10.59 13.58 21.35
CA LEU A 234 -11.80 14.40 21.47
C LEU A 234 -11.59 15.86 21.02
N PRO A 235 -12.67 16.58 20.65
CA PRO A 235 -12.62 18.02 20.43
C PRO A 235 -11.99 18.75 21.64
N ASN A 236 -11.22 19.81 21.36
CA ASN A 236 -10.48 20.59 22.36
C ASN A 236 -9.38 19.85 23.16
N ALA A 237 -9.07 18.58 22.84
CA ALA A 237 -7.97 17.83 23.46
C ALA A 237 -6.56 18.30 23.06
N GLY A 238 -6.42 19.47 22.43
CA GLY A 238 -5.12 20.04 22.05
C GLY A 238 -4.50 19.49 20.77
N LYS A 239 -5.27 18.77 19.92
CA LYS A 239 -4.79 18.17 18.66
C LYS A 239 -4.06 19.14 17.73
N SER A 240 -4.69 20.24 17.35
CA SER A 240 -4.09 21.20 16.41
C SER A 240 -2.88 21.93 17.02
N THR A 241 -2.87 22.14 18.35
CA THR A 241 -1.70 22.68 19.06
C THR A 241 -0.55 21.67 19.04
N LEU A 242 -0.83 20.38 19.28
CA LEU A 242 0.14 19.29 19.20
C LEU A 242 0.68 19.13 17.76
N TYR A 243 -0.20 19.17 16.75
CA TYR A 243 0.16 19.14 15.34
C TYR A 243 1.17 20.24 15.01
N ASN A 244 0.83 21.50 15.32
CA ASN A 244 1.72 22.63 15.05
C ASN A 244 3.03 22.56 15.84
N ALA A 245 3.01 22.09 17.09
CA ALA A 245 4.21 21.93 17.89
C ALA A 245 5.13 20.81 17.38
N LEU A 246 4.58 19.74 16.80
CA LEU A 246 5.35 18.69 16.14
C LEU A 246 5.97 19.18 14.83
N LEU A 247 5.24 19.98 14.04
CA LEU A 247 5.73 20.54 12.77
C LEU A 247 6.95 21.46 12.93
N GLY A 248 7.03 22.25 14.00
CA GLY A 248 8.15 23.19 14.20
C GLY A 248 8.25 24.28 13.12
N THR A 249 9.45 24.85 12.95
CA THR A 249 9.75 26.00 12.05
C THR A 249 10.35 25.61 10.69
N GLN A 250 10.76 24.36 10.46
CA GLN A 250 11.33 23.92 9.18
C GLN A 250 10.22 23.36 8.27
N ARG A 251 9.89 24.11 7.22
CA ARG A 251 8.77 23.82 6.32
C ARG A 251 9.19 23.10 5.04
N ALA A 252 8.44 22.06 4.68
CA ALA A 252 7.90 21.90 3.34
C ALA A 252 6.38 21.69 3.50
N ILE A 253 5.59 22.76 3.29
CA ILE A 253 4.13 22.62 3.25
C ILE A 253 3.79 22.04 1.89
N THR A 254 3.56 20.74 1.82
CA THR A 254 2.99 20.07 0.65
C THR A 254 1.46 20.07 0.78
N SER A 255 0.81 20.47 -0.33
CA SER A 255 -0.64 20.58 -0.56
C SER A 255 -1.42 19.33 -0.10
N PRO A 256 -2.75 19.43 0.13
CA PRO A 256 -3.63 18.29 0.39
C PRO A 256 -3.31 17.07 -0.48
N VAL A 257 -3.20 15.91 0.15
CA VAL A 257 -3.08 14.61 -0.52
C VAL A 257 -4.38 14.39 -1.32
N ILE A 258 -4.31 14.61 -2.62
CA ILE A 258 -5.45 14.52 -3.53
C ILE A 258 -5.86 13.04 -3.64
N GLY A 259 -7.02 12.68 -3.10
CA GLY A 259 -7.58 11.32 -3.14
C GLY A 259 -8.33 10.89 -1.88
N ALA A 260 -8.12 11.55 -0.75
CA ALA A 260 -8.98 11.36 0.43
C ALA A 260 -10.24 12.22 0.27
N THR A 261 -11.41 11.58 0.23
CA THR A 261 -12.68 12.26 0.45
C THR A 261 -12.66 12.95 1.81
N ARG A 262 -12.63 14.30 1.80
CA ARG A 262 -12.62 15.28 2.92
C ARG A 262 -11.25 15.55 3.56
N ASP A 263 -11.05 16.84 3.86
CA ASP A 263 -9.75 17.50 4.07
C ASP A 263 -8.98 17.00 5.30
N VAL A 264 -7.99 16.12 5.08
CA VAL A 264 -6.94 15.81 6.05
C VAL A 264 -5.78 16.78 5.82
N LEU A 265 -5.40 17.56 6.84
CA LEU A 265 -4.17 18.34 6.79
C LEU A 265 -2.99 17.39 6.96
N SER A 266 -2.08 17.37 5.99
CA SER A 266 -0.88 16.54 6.02
C SER A 266 0.35 17.40 5.84
N ALA A 267 1.41 17.12 6.59
CA ALA A 267 2.72 17.74 6.39
C ALA A 267 3.84 16.78 6.75
N ASP A 268 4.92 16.88 5.98
CA ASP A 268 6.12 16.07 6.19
C ASP A 268 7.00 16.74 7.24
N VAL A 269 7.40 15.95 8.24
CA VAL A 269 8.17 16.45 9.38
C VAL A 269 9.21 15.43 9.80
N ARG A 270 10.39 15.93 10.18
CA ARG A 270 11.44 15.10 10.77
C ARG A 270 11.25 15.00 12.28
N VAL A 271 11.04 13.78 12.76
CA VAL A 271 10.90 13.46 14.20
C VAL A 271 12.09 12.60 14.63
N GLY A 272 13.04 13.23 15.33
CA GLY A 272 14.31 12.57 15.67
C GLY A 272 15.13 12.26 14.43
N SER A 273 15.36 10.97 14.15
CA SER A 273 16.08 10.50 12.95
C SER A 273 15.18 10.05 11.79
N ILE A 274 13.85 10.15 11.93
CA ILE A 274 12.88 9.59 10.97
C ILE A 274 12.07 10.74 10.35
N ASP A 275 11.89 10.68 9.03
CA ASP A 275 10.95 11.56 8.32
C ASP A 275 9.57 10.89 8.29
N ILE A 276 8.55 11.60 8.76
CA ILE A 276 7.18 11.10 8.89
C ILE A 276 6.22 12.00 8.13
N THR A 277 5.07 11.47 7.72
CA THR A 277 3.94 12.28 7.26
C THR A 277 2.95 12.44 8.41
N LEU A 278 2.88 13.64 9.00
CA LEU A 278 1.98 13.95 10.09
C LEU A 278 0.60 14.37 9.55
N GLN A 279 -0.47 13.80 10.09
CA GLN A 279 -1.84 14.03 9.65
C GLN A 279 -2.72 14.55 10.79
N ASP A 280 -3.45 15.65 10.57
CA ASP A 280 -4.50 16.11 11.47
C ASP A 280 -5.86 15.62 10.97
N CYS A 281 -6.39 14.58 11.62
CA CYS A 281 -7.68 13.98 11.29
C CYS A 281 -8.88 14.80 11.83
N ALA A 282 -8.65 15.93 12.49
CA ALA A 282 -9.71 16.79 13.02
C ALA A 282 -10.64 17.38 11.93
N GLY A 283 -10.21 17.41 10.66
CA GLY A 283 -11.01 17.91 9.54
C GLY A 283 -12.19 17.02 9.12
N LEU A 284 -12.16 15.73 9.46
CA LEU A 284 -13.12 14.73 8.94
C LEU A 284 -14.50 14.72 9.64
N GLY A 285 -14.70 15.55 10.66
CA GLY A 285 -15.87 15.52 11.53
C GLY A 285 -16.69 16.82 11.59
N HIS A 286 -16.64 17.70 10.58
CA HIS A 286 -17.49 18.90 10.56
C HIS A 286 -18.92 18.57 10.14
N THR A 287 -19.65 17.86 11.00
CA THR A 287 -21.12 17.87 10.99
C THR A 287 -21.56 18.71 12.19
N PRO A 288 -22.24 19.86 11.99
CA PRO A 288 -22.77 20.63 13.11
C PRO A 288 -23.84 19.77 13.81
N GLY A 289 -23.62 19.41 15.07
CA GLY A 289 -24.67 18.82 15.92
C GLY A 289 -24.29 17.61 16.77
N ASP A 290 -23.21 16.88 16.47
CA ASP A 290 -22.83 15.68 17.26
C ASP A 290 -21.32 15.53 17.43
N VAL A 291 -20.83 16.09 18.54
CA VAL A 291 -19.41 16.12 18.95
C VAL A 291 -18.86 14.69 19.12
N GLU A 292 -19.70 13.74 19.52
CA GLU A 292 -19.35 12.34 19.78
C GLU A 292 -19.17 11.54 18.49
N LEU A 293 -20.09 11.70 17.52
CA LEU A 293 -20.03 11.04 16.22
C LEU A 293 -18.82 11.53 15.38
N ALA A 294 -18.50 12.82 15.48
CA ALA A 294 -17.33 13.40 14.83
C ALA A 294 -16.01 12.83 15.37
N ALA A 295 -15.90 12.64 16.69
CA ALA A 295 -14.73 12.03 17.32
C ALA A 295 -14.58 10.55 16.95
N HIS A 296 -15.72 9.85 16.84
CA HIS A 296 -15.78 8.46 16.41
C HIS A 296 -15.26 8.25 14.99
N HIS A 297 -15.76 9.01 14.01
CA HIS A 297 -15.30 8.91 12.62
C HIS A 297 -13.84 9.34 12.45
N ALA A 298 -13.36 10.33 13.22
CA ALA A 298 -11.96 10.73 13.18
C ALA A 298 -11.04 9.64 13.73
N ALA A 299 -11.46 8.90 14.76
CA ALA A 299 -10.69 7.77 15.30
C ALA A 299 -10.65 6.58 14.34
N GLU A 300 -11.78 6.25 13.68
CA GLU A 300 -11.82 5.23 12.62
C GLU A 300 -10.91 5.60 11.45
N ALA A 301 -11.05 6.81 10.91
CA ALA A 301 -10.24 7.27 9.79
C ALA A 301 -8.74 7.33 10.14
N ALA A 302 -8.39 7.71 11.37
CA ALA A 302 -7.01 7.70 11.84
C ALA A 302 -6.46 6.27 11.96
N ALA A 303 -7.26 5.31 12.44
CA ALA A 303 -6.86 3.91 12.53
C ALA A 303 -6.67 3.24 11.16
N ASP A 304 -7.47 3.63 10.17
CA ASP A 304 -7.41 3.06 8.82
C ASP A 304 -6.23 3.59 7.99
N LEU A 305 -5.81 4.84 8.23
CA LEU A 305 -4.85 5.54 7.37
C LEU A 305 -3.44 5.71 7.97
N ALA A 306 -3.28 5.49 9.28
CA ALA A 306 -2.04 5.77 9.99
C ALA A 306 -1.27 4.51 10.43
N ASP A 307 0.04 4.62 10.36
CA ASP A 307 1.02 3.66 10.87
C ASP A 307 1.18 3.79 12.40
N LEU A 308 0.94 4.99 12.94
CA LEU A 308 0.87 5.28 14.36
C LEU A 308 -0.18 6.36 14.64
N VAL A 309 -1.02 6.14 15.64
CA VAL A 309 -1.99 7.12 16.13
C VAL A 309 -1.47 7.78 17.40
N LEU A 310 -1.36 9.11 17.38
CA LEU A 310 -1.14 9.94 18.56
C LEU A 310 -2.51 10.30 19.15
N TRP A 311 -2.89 9.61 20.21
CA TRP A 311 -4.13 9.91 20.92
C TRP A 311 -3.92 11.09 21.86
N ALA A 312 -4.35 12.27 21.45
CA ALA A 312 -4.31 13.48 22.25
C ALA A 312 -5.43 13.43 23.31
N HIS A 313 -5.02 13.42 24.58
CA HIS A 313 -5.92 13.44 25.73
C HIS A 313 -5.65 14.69 26.57
N ASP A 314 -6.69 15.44 26.92
CA ASP A 314 -6.55 16.60 27.81
C ASP A 314 -6.26 16.15 29.24
N SER A 315 -5.03 16.37 29.72
CA SER A 315 -4.61 15.91 31.05
C SER A 315 -5.35 16.55 32.22
N ALA A 316 -6.05 17.67 32.00
CA ALA A 316 -6.89 18.31 33.02
C ALA A 316 -8.31 17.72 33.08
N ALA A 317 -8.69 16.87 32.13
CA ALA A 317 -10.02 16.28 32.05
C ALA A 317 -10.01 14.78 32.41
N PRO A 318 -11.05 14.26 33.09
CA PRO A 318 -11.20 12.83 33.26
C PRO A 318 -11.54 12.15 31.93
N TRP A 319 -11.12 10.89 31.77
CA TRP A 319 -11.56 10.06 30.64
C TRP A 319 -13.09 9.89 30.69
N THR A 320 -13.75 10.24 29.60
CA THR A 320 -15.20 10.02 29.45
C THR A 320 -15.46 8.63 28.85
N ASP A 321 -16.70 8.13 28.96
CA ASP A 321 -17.08 6.88 28.31
C ASP A 321 -16.97 6.97 26.78
N ALA A 322 -17.32 8.13 26.21
CA ALA A 322 -17.16 8.41 24.79
C ALA A 322 -15.67 8.35 24.35
N GLU A 323 -14.75 8.91 25.15
CA GLU A 323 -13.32 8.83 24.85
C GLU A 323 -12.80 7.40 24.93
N ARG A 324 -13.18 6.66 25.98
CA ARG A 324 -12.82 5.24 26.13
C ARG A 324 -13.31 4.40 24.96
N ALA A 325 -14.57 4.60 24.54
CA ALA A 325 -15.17 3.88 23.43
C ALA A 325 -14.46 4.17 22.11
N ALA A 326 -14.09 5.44 21.84
CA ALA A 326 -13.35 5.80 20.64
C ALA A 326 -11.89 5.31 20.67
N PHE A 327 -11.21 5.42 21.82
CA PHE A 327 -9.84 4.94 22.02
C PHE A 327 -9.72 3.42 21.85
N ALA A 328 -10.68 2.64 22.35
CA ALA A 328 -10.69 1.19 22.28
C ALA A 328 -10.71 0.62 20.84
N ARG A 329 -11.00 1.45 19.84
CA ARG A 329 -11.03 1.05 18.41
C ARG A 329 -9.67 1.18 17.75
N VAL A 330 -8.71 1.85 18.39
CA VAL A 330 -7.34 1.95 17.92
C VAL A 330 -6.56 0.75 18.46
N SER A 331 -5.82 0.06 17.59
CA SER A 331 -4.98 -1.07 17.99
C SER A 331 -3.97 -0.64 19.09
N PRO A 332 -3.86 -1.39 20.22
CA PRO A 332 -2.91 -1.09 21.29
C PRO A 332 -1.45 -1.00 20.83
N ASP A 333 -1.10 -1.73 19.78
CA ASP A 333 0.24 -1.71 19.20
C ASP A 333 0.50 -0.43 18.40
N ARG A 334 -0.54 0.19 17.84
CA ARG A 334 -0.44 1.35 16.93
C ARG A 334 -0.87 2.67 17.58
N VAL A 335 -0.90 2.74 18.91
CA VAL A 335 -1.31 3.95 19.62
C VAL A 335 -0.27 4.44 20.61
N LEU A 336 -0.05 5.75 20.62
CA LEU A 336 0.70 6.48 21.62
C LEU A 336 -0.22 7.53 22.26
N VAL A 337 -0.50 7.38 23.56
CA VAL A 337 -1.28 8.38 24.30
C VAL A 337 -0.40 9.59 24.59
N VAL A 338 -0.85 10.76 24.14
CA VAL A 338 -0.20 12.06 24.37
C VAL A 338 -1.11 12.88 25.27
N ALA A 339 -0.75 12.96 26.55
CA ALA A 339 -1.46 13.75 27.55
C ALA A 339 -1.09 15.24 27.36
N THR A 340 -1.95 15.98 26.69
CA THR A 340 -1.79 17.40 26.34
C THR A 340 -2.18 18.29 27.51
N LYS A 341 -1.80 19.58 27.44
CA LYS A 341 -2.06 20.59 28.47
C LYS A 341 -1.50 20.19 29.85
N ALA A 342 -0.36 19.50 29.88
CA ALA A 342 0.24 18.99 31.12
C ALA A 342 0.59 20.08 32.15
N ASP A 343 0.63 21.34 31.74
CA ASP A 343 0.72 22.52 32.60
C ASP A 343 -0.52 22.74 33.47
N LEU A 344 -1.67 22.17 33.10
CA LEU A 344 -2.96 22.33 33.79
C LEU A 344 -3.32 21.15 34.70
N ALA A 345 -2.51 20.09 34.75
CA ALA A 345 -2.86 18.84 35.40
C ALA A 345 -2.21 18.63 36.79
N GLY A 346 -3.01 18.10 37.73
CA GLY A 346 -2.55 17.26 38.85
C GLY A 346 -2.78 15.78 38.53
N GLU A 347 -1.97 14.88 39.09
CA GLU A 347 -1.84 13.42 38.80
C GLU A 347 -2.60 12.83 37.59
N VAL A 348 -1.86 12.48 36.54
CA VAL A 348 -2.35 11.75 35.36
C VAL A 348 -2.23 10.23 35.58
N ARG A 349 -3.29 9.45 35.32
CA ARG A 349 -3.17 8.00 35.07
C ARG A 349 -4.03 7.55 33.89
N PRO A 350 -3.41 6.95 32.86
CA PRO A 350 -3.54 5.50 32.67
C PRO A 350 -2.18 4.78 32.48
N SER A 351 -2.18 3.46 32.71
CA SER A 351 -1.04 2.59 32.99
C SER A 351 -0.17 2.13 31.81
N TRP A 352 -0.22 2.76 30.64
CA TRP A 352 0.52 2.27 29.45
C TRP A 352 1.12 3.42 28.62
N SER A 353 2.43 3.39 28.42
CA SER A 353 3.24 4.21 27.49
C SER A 353 2.78 5.63 27.14
N ALA A 354 2.21 6.40 28.08
CA ALA A 354 1.76 7.77 27.84
C ALA A 354 2.92 8.79 27.96
N VAL A 355 2.83 9.89 27.21
CA VAL A 355 3.75 11.04 27.33
C VAL A 355 2.98 12.32 27.66
N ASN A 356 3.40 13.00 28.72
CA ASN A 356 2.87 14.30 29.11
C ASN A 356 3.54 15.41 28.29
N VAL A 357 2.74 16.28 27.69
CA VAL A 357 3.23 17.40 26.88
C VAL A 357 2.47 18.70 27.19
N CYS A 358 3.18 19.81 27.17
CA CYS A 358 2.60 21.13 27.00
C CYS A 358 3.15 21.71 25.69
N ALA A 359 2.34 21.67 24.64
CA ALA A 359 2.73 22.11 23.31
C ALA A 359 3.07 23.61 23.25
N HIS A 360 2.50 24.42 24.16
CA HIS A 360 2.79 25.87 24.25
C HIS A 360 4.17 26.17 24.85
N SER A 361 4.56 25.45 25.92
CA SER A 361 5.86 25.66 26.57
C SER A 361 6.98 24.79 25.99
N GLY A 362 6.63 23.80 25.15
CA GLY A 362 7.56 22.79 24.64
C GLY A 362 7.85 21.65 25.64
N PHE A 363 7.28 21.70 26.85
CA PHE A 363 7.47 20.65 27.84
C PHE A 363 7.07 19.28 27.29
N GLY A 364 7.93 18.28 27.48
CA GLY A 364 7.69 16.89 27.08
C GLY A 364 7.77 16.61 25.57
N MET A 365 7.89 17.63 24.71
CA MET A 365 7.85 17.47 23.25
C MET A 365 9.03 16.64 22.72
N ASP A 366 10.25 16.81 23.25
CA ASP A 366 11.41 16.00 22.84
C ASP A 366 11.31 14.54 23.28
N ARG A 367 10.63 14.29 24.41
CA ARG A 367 10.33 12.93 24.85
C ARG A 367 9.28 12.31 23.94
N ALA A 368 8.22 13.05 23.59
CA ALA A 368 7.20 12.59 22.65
C ALA A 368 7.83 12.25 21.30
N LYS A 369 8.67 13.14 20.73
CA LYS A 369 9.42 12.89 19.49
C LYS A 369 10.27 11.62 19.54
N ARG A 370 11.00 11.38 20.63
CA ARG A 370 11.78 10.14 20.80
C ARG A 370 10.90 8.90 20.90
N MET A 371 9.79 8.96 21.64
CA MET A 371 8.85 7.84 21.75
C MET A 371 8.17 7.52 20.42
N ILE A 372 7.83 8.55 19.64
CA ILE A 372 7.35 8.39 18.26
C ILE A 372 8.41 7.68 17.43
N ALA A 373 9.66 8.17 17.39
CA ALA A 373 10.72 7.55 16.60
C ALA A 373 11.08 6.12 17.04
N ASP A 374 11.02 5.83 18.34
CA ASP A 374 11.32 4.50 18.89
C ASP A 374 10.21 3.49 18.59
N ARG A 375 8.93 3.91 18.71
CA ARG A 375 7.80 3.14 18.20
C ARG A 375 8.01 2.91 16.71
N LEU A 376 8.12 4.02 15.97
CA LEU A 376 8.78 4.34 14.67
C LEU A 376 9.83 3.35 14.12
N GLN A 377 10.57 2.65 14.96
CA GLN A 377 11.65 1.75 14.53
C GLN A 377 11.41 0.29 14.91
N ARG A 378 10.56 0.04 15.90
CA ARG A 378 10.29 -1.32 16.40
C ARG A 378 9.23 -2.07 15.61
N GLN A 379 8.32 -1.35 14.94
CA GLN A 379 7.29 -1.97 14.11
C GLN A 379 7.62 -1.82 12.63
N SER A 380 7.10 -2.73 11.82
CA SER A 380 7.04 -2.52 10.38
C SER A 380 5.82 -1.65 10.10
N TRP A 381 6.03 -0.54 9.40
CA TRP A 381 4.99 0.42 9.02
C TRP A 381 4.36 -0.01 7.70
N GLY A 382 3.09 0.34 7.52
CA GLY A 382 2.30 -0.03 6.37
C GLY A 382 1.59 -1.38 6.55
N ALA A 383 0.51 -1.57 5.80
CA ALA A 383 0.00 -2.90 5.54
C ALA A 383 1.08 -3.73 4.79
N PRO A 384 1.17 -5.06 5.02
CA PRO A 384 2.17 -5.91 4.40
C PRO A 384 2.31 -5.61 2.91
N GLY A 385 3.55 -5.46 2.43
CA GLY A 385 3.83 -5.38 1.00
C GLY A 385 3.43 -6.67 0.29
N ILE A 386 3.60 -6.72 -1.02
CA ILE A 386 3.17 -7.90 -1.80
C ILE A 386 3.94 -9.14 -1.33
N LEU A 387 5.23 -9.01 -0.98
CA LEU A 387 6.01 -10.12 -0.44
C LEU A 387 5.45 -10.61 0.90
N GLY A 388 5.08 -9.68 1.79
CA GLY A 388 4.47 -10.05 3.08
C GLY A 388 3.13 -10.77 2.92
N MET A 389 2.36 -10.43 1.90
CA MET A 389 1.10 -11.13 1.58
C MET A 389 1.34 -12.55 1.06
N GLU A 390 2.34 -12.75 0.20
CA GLU A 390 2.73 -14.08 -0.31
C GLU A 390 3.30 -14.97 0.80
N LEU A 391 4.05 -14.39 1.74
CA LEU A 391 4.68 -15.10 2.85
C LEU A 391 3.72 -15.37 4.03
N ALA A 392 2.62 -14.63 4.17
CA ALA A 392 1.73 -14.72 5.33
C ALA A 392 1.12 -16.11 5.57
N PRO A 393 0.61 -16.84 4.55
CA PRO A 393 0.08 -18.19 4.75
C PRO A 393 1.17 -19.17 5.21
N ALA A 394 2.36 -19.14 4.59
CA ALA A 394 3.49 -19.96 4.99
C ALA A 394 3.93 -19.68 6.43
N ARG A 395 4.00 -18.39 6.80
CA ARG A 395 4.35 -17.95 8.15
C ARG A 395 3.38 -18.51 9.19
N LYS A 396 2.08 -18.49 8.90
CA LYS A 396 1.06 -19.04 9.79
C LYS A 396 1.31 -20.54 10.04
N SER A 397 1.51 -21.32 8.98
CA SER A 397 1.77 -22.76 9.10
C SER A 397 3.08 -23.06 9.84
N LEU A 398 4.14 -22.26 9.64
CA LEU A 398 5.38 -22.37 10.42
C LEU A 398 5.19 -22.04 11.91
N LEU A 399 4.36 -21.04 12.23
CA LEU A 399 4.02 -20.74 13.62
C LEU A 399 3.18 -21.85 14.25
N ASP A 400 2.30 -22.49 13.49
CA ASP A 400 1.52 -23.64 13.96
C ASP A 400 2.42 -24.87 14.17
N ALA A 401 3.39 -25.12 13.27
CA ALA A 401 4.43 -26.12 13.46
C ALA A 401 5.24 -25.90 14.75
N LYS A 402 5.63 -24.64 15.03
CA LYS A 402 6.31 -24.28 16.27
C LYS A 402 5.46 -24.57 17.51
N LYS A 403 4.17 -24.22 17.50
CA LYS A 403 3.26 -24.55 18.61
C LYS A 403 3.18 -26.05 18.83
N ILE A 404 3.09 -26.84 17.76
CA ILE A 404 3.07 -28.31 17.87
C ILE A 404 4.34 -28.78 18.58
N LEU A 405 5.51 -28.30 18.18
CA LEU A 405 6.78 -28.62 18.85
C LEU A 405 6.78 -28.22 20.33
N ASP A 406 6.30 -27.01 20.66
CA ASP A 406 6.25 -26.54 22.05
C ASP A 406 5.35 -27.41 22.96
N TYR A 407 4.25 -27.96 22.44
CA TYR A 407 3.29 -28.76 23.22
C TYR A 407 3.53 -30.28 23.17
N SER A 408 4.15 -30.78 22.10
CA SER A 408 4.25 -32.21 21.82
C SER A 408 5.70 -32.71 21.69
N ALA A 409 6.71 -31.91 22.06
CA ALA A 409 8.11 -32.34 22.01
C ALA A 409 8.42 -33.64 22.77
N SER A 410 7.61 -34.02 23.77
CA SER A 410 7.74 -35.29 24.50
C SER A 410 6.94 -36.45 23.91
N ASP A 411 6.11 -36.21 22.89
CA ASP A 411 5.33 -37.21 22.17
C ASP A 411 6.16 -37.79 21.01
N PRO A 412 6.41 -39.12 20.94
CA PRO A 412 7.14 -39.72 19.82
C PRO A 412 6.57 -39.43 18.43
N ALA A 413 5.28 -39.09 18.32
CA ALA A 413 4.60 -38.77 17.07
C ALA A 413 4.74 -37.28 16.65
N TRP A 414 5.55 -36.49 17.36
CA TRP A 414 5.78 -35.09 17.01
C TRP A 414 6.29 -34.90 15.57
N PRO A 415 7.18 -35.75 15.00
CA PRO A 415 7.70 -35.55 13.65
C PRO A 415 6.59 -35.60 12.60
N GLU A 416 5.65 -36.55 12.71
CA GLU A 416 4.52 -36.69 11.79
C GLU A 416 3.61 -35.46 11.86
N LEU A 417 3.25 -35.01 13.06
CA LEU A 417 2.38 -33.84 13.27
C LEU A 417 3.02 -32.56 12.72
N VAL A 418 4.31 -32.35 12.98
CA VAL A 418 5.04 -31.16 12.52
C VAL A 418 5.23 -31.20 11.02
N SER A 419 5.53 -32.37 10.43
CA SER A 419 5.75 -32.50 8.98
C SER A 419 4.52 -32.06 8.15
N ILE A 420 3.30 -32.25 8.68
CA ILE A 420 2.06 -31.79 8.04
C ILE A 420 2.05 -30.25 8.00
N ALA A 421 2.28 -29.59 9.14
CA ALA A 421 2.31 -28.13 9.20
C ALA A 421 3.46 -27.52 8.36
N ILE A 422 4.61 -28.18 8.29
CA ILE A 422 5.72 -27.77 7.42
C ILE A 422 5.34 -27.92 5.94
N ARG A 423 4.68 -29.01 5.52
CA ARG A 423 4.15 -29.17 4.15
C ARG A 423 3.13 -28.10 3.80
N GLU A 424 2.19 -27.82 4.69
CA GLU A 424 1.20 -26.74 4.50
C GLU A 424 1.87 -25.38 4.30
N SER A 425 3.05 -25.15 4.92
CA SER A 425 3.80 -23.91 4.71
C SER A 425 4.43 -23.80 3.31
N LEU A 426 4.67 -24.91 2.62
CA LEU A 426 5.25 -24.94 1.27
C LEU A 426 4.20 -24.68 0.19
N GLU A 427 2.97 -25.18 0.34
CA GLU A 427 1.88 -25.01 -0.64
C GLU A 427 1.75 -23.57 -1.19
N PRO A 428 1.63 -22.52 -0.36
CA PRO A 428 1.49 -21.15 -0.85
C PRO A 428 2.73 -20.61 -1.56
N LEU A 429 3.92 -21.17 -1.30
CA LEU A 429 5.18 -20.72 -1.87
C LEU A 429 5.49 -21.38 -3.22
N THR A 430 4.80 -22.45 -3.58
CA THR A 430 4.96 -23.14 -4.87
C THR A 430 4.39 -22.33 -6.04
N GLU A 431 4.80 -22.64 -7.28
CA GLU A 431 4.29 -21.96 -8.48
C GLU A 431 2.75 -22.04 -8.61
N LEU A 432 2.16 -23.16 -8.18
CA LEU A 432 0.71 -23.34 -8.13
C LEU A 432 0.05 -22.44 -7.06
N GLY A 433 0.66 -22.34 -5.89
CA GLY A 433 0.25 -21.42 -4.82
C GLY A 433 0.32 -19.95 -5.24
N GLN A 434 1.43 -19.55 -5.89
CA GLN A 434 1.65 -18.19 -6.40
C GLN A 434 0.63 -17.76 -7.47
N ARG A 435 0.19 -18.70 -8.34
CA ARG A 435 -0.90 -18.43 -9.30
C ARG A 435 -2.26 -18.27 -8.61
N ALA A 436 -2.48 -18.91 -7.46
CA ALA A 436 -3.72 -18.81 -6.69
C ALA A 436 -3.80 -17.54 -5.81
N THR A 437 -2.66 -16.95 -5.39
CA THR A 437 -2.60 -15.69 -4.60
C THR A 437 -3.06 -14.43 -5.37
N SER A 438 -3.53 -14.63 -6.60
CA SER A 438 -3.85 -13.58 -7.57
C SER A 438 -4.85 -12.53 -7.07
N GLU A 439 -5.87 -12.92 -6.31
CA GLU A 439 -6.91 -11.97 -5.89
C GLU A 439 -6.42 -10.98 -4.81
N ALA A 440 -5.58 -11.44 -3.90
CA ALA A 440 -5.02 -10.60 -2.85
C ALA A 440 -4.00 -9.60 -3.43
N ILE A 441 -3.14 -10.06 -4.34
CA ILE A 441 -2.19 -9.21 -5.08
C ILE A 441 -2.95 -8.16 -5.90
N LEU A 442 -4.01 -8.55 -6.59
CA LEU A 442 -4.88 -7.61 -7.31
C LEU A 442 -5.47 -6.56 -6.36
N GLY A 443 -6.00 -6.96 -5.21
CA GLY A 443 -6.51 -6.03 -4.19
C GLY A 443 -5.46 -5.02 -3.71
N ARG A 444 -4.19 -5.44 -3.61
CA ARG A 444 -3.07 -4.55 -3.29
C ARG A 444 -2.78 -3.56 -4.41
N ILE A 445 -2.70 -4.03 -5.66
CA ILE A 445 -2.52 -3.17 -6.83
C ILE A 445 -3.65 -2.12 -6.90
N TYR A 446 -4.90 -2.53 -6.67
CA TYR A 446 -6.04 -1.60 -6.68
C TYR A 446 -6.03 -0.56 -5.54
N SER A 447 -5.36 -0.83 -4.42
CA SER A 447 -5.37 0.05 -3.23
C SER A 447 -4.19 1.02 -3.16
N GLN A 448 -3.08 0.75 -3.85
CA GLN A 448 -1.85 1.54 -3.74
C GLN A 448 -1.51 2.38 -4.97
N PHE A 449 -2.12 2.09 -6.10
CA PHE A 449 -1.89 2.81 -7.35
C PHE A 449 -2.92 3.92 -7.55
N CYS A 450 -2.58 4.91 -8.39
CA CYS A 450 -3.49 5.98 -8.75
C CYS A 450 -4.40 5.54 -9.92
N VAL A 451 -5.48 6.28 -10.17
CA VAL A 451 -6.26 6.10 -11.40
C VAL A 451 -5.43 6.60 -12.58
N GLY A 452 -5.27 5.78 -13.62
CA GLY A 452 -4.52 6.11 -14.82
C GLY A 452 -3.05 5.72 -14.82
N LYS A 453 -2.52 5.31 -13.65
CA LYS A 453 -1.41 4.37 -13.48
C LYS A 453 -1.57 3.61 -12.17
#